data_AF-A0A5B7C001-F1
#
_entry.id   AF-A0A5B7C001-F1
#
_cell.length_a   1.000
_cell.length_b   1.000
_cell.length_c   1.000
_cell.angle_alpha   90.00
_cell.angle_beta   90.00
_cell.angle_gamma   90.00
#
_symmetry.space_group_name_H-M   'P 1'
#
loop_
_entity.id
_entity.type
_entity.pdbx_description
1 polymer ?
#
loop_
_entity_poly.entity_id
_entity_poly.type
_entity_poly.pdbx_seq_one_letter_code
_entity_poly.pdbx_strand_id
1 'polypeptide(L)'
;YNKGLMQTLAHQLVEDLWREVLQLQPLKISELMGQPSKLLFDAAELGNVEFLIVLIRSYPDIIWTLDESNHSLFHVAVQHRHESVFNLIYEIGAIKDLIAFCIDKKKNNMLHLAAKLAPSSRLNIISGAALQMQRELLWFKE
;
A
#
# COMPACT_ATOMS: atom_id res chain seq x y z
N TYR A 1 25.97 9.15 10.69
CA TYR A 1 24.64 8.50 10.79
C TYR A 1 24.60 7.37 9.78
N ASN A 2 24.51 6.10 10.20
CA ASN A 2 24.58 4.94 9.30
C ASN A 2 23.16 4.51 8.88
N LYS A 3 22.70 5.05 7.74
CA LYS A 3 21.36 4.79 7.20
C LYS A 3 21.12 3.31 6.88
N GLY A 4 22.13 2.62 6.34
CA GLY A 4 22.02 1.19 5.99
C GLY A 4 21.82 0.31 7.21
N LEU A 5 22.60 0.55 8.28
CA LEU A 5 22.43 -0.18 9.55
C LEU A 5 21.03 0.01 10.14
N MET A 6 20.51 1.25 10.12
CA MET A 6 19.15 1.54 10.60
C MET A 6 18.07 0.81 9.79
N GLN A 7 18.22 0.72 8.47
CA GLN A 7 17.29 -0.03 7.62
C GLN A 7 17.30 -1.53 7.95
N THR A 8 18.48 -2.13 8.14
CA THR A 8 18.60 -3.54 8.55
C THR A 8 17.98 -3.80 9.92
N LEU A 9 18.26 -2.93 10.91
CA LEU A 9 17.69 -3.05 12.26
C LEU A 9 16.17 -2.88 12.25
N ALA A 10 15.64 -1.92 11.47
CA ALA A 10 14.20 -1.73 11.33
C ALA A 10 13.53 -2.96 10.69
N HIS A 11 14.15 -3.53 9.66
CA HIS A 11 13.65 -4.75 9.01
C HIS A 11 13.62 -5.93 10.00
N GLN A 12 14.71 -6.17 10.73
CA GLN A 12 14.78 -7.23 11.73
C GLN A 12 13.72 -7.06 12.83
N LEU A 13 13.55 -5.82 13.32
CA LEU A 13 12.55 -5.52 14.33
C LEU A 13 11.13 -5.80 13.83
N VAL A 14 10.81 -5.44 12.59
CA VAL A 14 9.50 -5.74 11.99
C VAL A 14 9.29 -7.24 11.92
N GLU A 15 10.27 -8.02 11.47
CA GLU A 15 10.15 -9.48 11.44
C GLU A 15 9.92 -10.07 12.84
N ASP A 16 10.71 -9.65 13.84
CA ASP A 16 10.62 -10.21 15.18
C ASP A 16 9.27 -9.86 15.83
N LEU A 17 8.80 -8.61 15.71
CA LEU A 17 7.48 -8.20 16.18
C LEU A 17 6.37 -8.95 15.44
N TRP A 18 6.51 -9.15 14.14
CA TRP A 18 5.51 -9.84 13.35
C TRP A 18 5.40 -11.32 13.73
N ARG A 19 6.53 -11.98 14.03
CA ARG A 19 6.54 -13.36 14.54
C ARG A 19 5.73 -13.50 15.83
N GLU A 20 5.83 -12.53 16.75
CA GLU A 20 5.02 -12.52 17.97
C GLU A 20 3.53 -12.28 17.67
N VAL A 21 3.20 -11.36 16.74
CA VAL A 21 1.81 -11.10 16.32
C VAL A 21 1.17 -12.36 15.72
N LEU A 22 1.92 -13.15 14.96
CA LEU A 22 1.44 -14.40 14.35
C LEU A 22 1.11 -15.49 15.39
N GLN A 23 1.58 -15.37 16.64
CA GLN A 23 1.19 -16.27 17.73
C GLN A 23 -0.18 -15.93 18.33
N LEU A 24 -0.74 -14.77 17.96
CA LEU A 24 -2.05 -14.35 18.44
C LEU A 24 -3.19 -15.12 17.74
N GLN A 25 -4.38 -15.07 18.32
CA GLN A 25 -5.56 -15.65 17.68
C GLN A 25 -5.87 -14.91 16.35
N PRO A 26 -6.36 -15.60 15.31
CA PRO A 26 -6.65 -14.99 14.01
C PRO A 26 -7.56 -13.76 14.08
N LEU A 27 -8.53 -13.75 15.00
CA LEU A 27 -9.39 -12.59 15.26
C LEU A 27 -8.57 -11.35 15.66
N LYS A 28 -7.54 -11.54 16.51
CA LYS A 28 -6.71 -10.45 16.99
C LYS A 28 -5.77 -9.90 15.91
N ILE A 29 -5.26 -10.80 15.06
CA ILE A 29 -4.48 -10.40 13.87
C ILE A 29 -5.37 -9.59 12.93
N SER A 30 -6.59 -10.06 12.67
CA SER A 30 -7.57 -9.33 11.85
C SER A 30 -7.91 -7.95 12.44
N GLU A 31 -8.08 -7.81 13.76
CA GLU A 31 -8.25 -6.52 14.43
C GLU A 31 -7.02 -5.58 14.28
N LEU A 32 -5.81 -6.13 14.21
CA LEU A 32 -4.58 -5.36 14.03
C LEU A 32 -4.39 -4.92 12.55
N MET A 33 -4.89 -5.72 11.62
CA MET A 33 -4.78 -5.47 10.17
C MET A 33 -5.95 -4.61 9.63
N GLY A 34 -7.14 -4.81 10.20
CA GLY A 34 -8.38 -4.11 9.88
C GLY A 34 -8.78 -3.14 11.00
N GLN A 35 -10.05 -2.71 11.00
CA GLN A 35 -10.47 -1.61 11.87
C GLN A 35 -10.52 -2.00 13.37
N PRO A 36 -10.12 -1.08 14.28
CA PRO A 36 -9.79 0.34 14.04
C PRO A 36 -8.32 0.59 13.63
N SER A 37 -7.48 -0.45 13.57
CA SER A 37 -6.10 -0.31 13.15
C SER A 37 -6.03 -0.03 11.65
N LYS A 38 -5.27 0.99 11.25
CA LYS A 38 -5.06 1.32 9.84
C LYS A 38 -3.69 0.89 9.35
N LEU A 39 -2.98 0.05 10.12
CA LEU A 39 -1.57 -0.30 9.90
C LEU A 39 -1.22 -0.62 8.44
N LEU A 40 -2.02 -1.47 7.77
CA LEU A 40 -1.80 -1.83 6.36
C LEU A 40 -2.00 -0.64 5.42
N PHE A 41 -3.07 0.13 5.64
CA PHE A 41 -3.43 1.27 4.81
C PHE A 41 -2.49 2.45 5.04
N ASP A 42 -2.08 2.70 6.28
CA ASP A 42 -1.07 3.69 6.64
C ASP A 42 0.27 3.35 5.97
N ALA A 43 0.68 2.08 5.99
CA ALA A 43 1.89 1.65 5.30
C ALA A 43 1.80 1.85 3.77
N ALA A 44 0.65 1.58 3.14
CA ALA A 44 0.46 1.85 1.72
C ALA A 44 0.40 3.35 1.38
N GLU A 45 -0.30 4.13 2.20
CA GLU A 45 -0.40 5.59 2.08
C GLU A 45 0.98 6.27 2.21
N LEU A 46 1.86 5.71 3.06
CA LEU A 46 3.23 6.18 3.23
C LEU A 46 4.24 5.56 2.25
N GLY A 47 3.82 4.55 1.46
CA GLY A 47 4.69 3.87 0.50
C GLY A 47 5.73 2.94 1.12
N ASN A 48 5.48 2.42 2.33
CA ASN A 48 6.39 1.52 3.06
C ASN A 48 6.30 0.09 2.52
N VAL A 49 6.88 -0.12 1.33
CA VAL A 49 6.78 -1.38 0.56
C VAL A 49 7.47 -2.54 1.28
N GLU A 50 8.63 -2.32 1.91
CA GLU A 50 9.37 -3.37 2.60
C GLU A 50 8.60 -3.93 3.79
N PHE A 51 7.91 -3.07 4.53
CA PHE A 51 7.02 -3.48 5.62
C PHE A 51 5.88 -4.36 5.11
N LEU A 52 5.21 -3.91 4.04
CA LEU A 52 4.10 -4.63 3.43
C LEU A 52 4.54 -6.00 2.88
N ILE A 53 5.73 -6.09 2.28
CA ILE A 53 6.30 -7.36 1.82
C ILE A 53 6.45 -8.36 2.98
N VAL A 54 6.99 -7.93 4.13
CA VAL A 54 7.17 -8.80 5.30
C VAL A 54 5.82 -9.37 5.77
N LEU A 55 4.82 -8.51 5.87
CA LEU A 55 3.48 -8.90 6.33
C LEU A 55 2.79 -9.83 5.32
N ILE A 56 2.76 -9.46 4.03
CA ILE A 56 2.08 -10.23 2.97
C ILE A 56 2.70 -11.62 2.81
N ARG A 57 4.03 -11.74 2.85
CA ARG A 57 4.71 -13.04 2.72
C ARG A 57 4.37 -13.99 3.87
N SER A 58 4.22 -13.44 5.08
CA SER A 58 4.01 -14.22 6.28
C SER A 58 2.53 -14.51 6.55
N TYR A 59 1.62 -13.63 6.11
CA TYR A 59 0.18 -13.79 6.23
C TYR A 59 -0.53 -13.32 4.93
N PRO A 60 -0.54 -14.14 3.87
CA PRO A 60 -1.03 -13.72 2.55
C PRO A 60 -2.48 -13.24 2.53
N ASP A 61 -3.35 -13.76 3.41
CA ASP A 61 -4.77 -13.43 3.44
C ASP A 61 -5.06 -11.94 3.71
N ILE A 62 -4.09 -11.17 4.23
CA ILE A 62 -4.25 -9.71 4.41
C ILE A 62 -4.48 -8.95 3.09
N ILE A 63 -4.14 -9.54 1.94
CA ILE A 63 -4.38 -8.91 0.62
C ILE A 63 -5.87 -8.70 0.33
N TRP A 64 -6.76 -9.41 1.04
CA TRP A 64 -8.21 -9.26 0.94
C TRP A 64 -8.79 -8.17 1.87
N THR A 65 -7.97 -7.56 2.72
CA THR A 65 -8.42 -6.52 3.65
C THR A 65 -8.83 -5.25 2.89
N LEU A 66 -9.96 -4.68 3.29
CA LEU A 66 -10.51 -3.45 2.73
C LEU A 66 -10.67 -2.38 3.82
N ASP A 67 -10.43 -1.13 3.46
CA ASP A 67 -10.64 0.01 4.36
C ASP A 67 -12.13 0.35 4.52
N GLU A 68 -12.44 1.36 5.32
CA GLU A 68 -13.81 1.84 5.53
C GLU A 68 -14.47 2.38 4.25
N SER A 69 -13.70 2.71 3.21
CA SER A 69 -14.18 3.18 1.92
C SER A 69 -14.24 2.07 0.86
N ASN A 70 -14.00 0.82 1.25
CA ASN A 70 -13.92 -0.34 0.38
C ASN A 70 -12.71 -0.31 -0.59
N HIS A 71 -11.63 0.34 -0.18
CA HIS A 71 -10.36 0.35 -0.88
C HIS A 71 -9.47 -0.82 -0.42
N SER A 72 -8.88 -1.52 -1.38
CA SER A 72 -7.75 -2.41 -1.08
C SER A 72 -6.46 -1.61 -0.92
N LEU A 73 -5.39 -2.28 -0.46
CA LEU A 73 -4.03 -1.74 -0.39
C LEU A 73 -3.62 -1.04 -1.70
N PHE A 74 -4.00 -1.62 -2.84
CA PHE A 74 -3.66 -1.14 -4.18
C PHE A 74 -4.43 0.12 -4.59
N HIS A 75 -5.67 0.27 -4.12
CA HIS A 75 -6.42 1.52 -4.32
C HIS A 75 -5.73 2.68 -3.59
N VAL A 76 -5.30 2.45 -2.35
CA VAL A 76 -4.56 3.45 -1.55
C VAL A 76 -3.22 3.76 -2.21
N ALA A 77 -2.47 2.74 -2.63
CA ALA A 77 -1.20 2.94 -3.34
C ALA A 77 -1.35 3.83 -4.59
N VAL A 78 -2.40 3.59 -5.40
CA VAL A 78 -2.71 4.40 -6.59
C VAL A 78 -3.09 5.84 -6.21
N GLN A 79 -3.95 6.01 -5.20
CA GLN A 79 -4.33 7.35 -4.70
C GLN A 79 -3.11 8.16 -4.28
N HIS A 80 -2.12 7.52 -3.65
CA HIS A 80 -0.93 8.18 -3.13
C HIS A 80 0.31 8.09 -4.04
N ARG A 81 0.14 7.59 -5.27
CA ARG A 81 1.20 7.44 -6.29
C ARG A 81 2.38 6.57 -5.83
N HIS A 82 2.16 5.63 -4.93
CA HIS A 82 3.19 4.72 -4.42
C HIS A 82 3.31 3.51 -5.32
N GLU A 83 4.01 3.70 -6.44
CA GLU A 83 4.20 2.70 -7.47
C GLU A 83 4.86 1.42 -6.94
N SER A 84 5.87 1.53 -6.08
CA SER A 84 6.52 0.37 -5.44
C SER A 84 5.54 -0.53 -4.69
N VAL A 85 4.54 0.06 -4.02
CA VAL A 85 3.47 -0.69 -3.35
C VAL A 85 2.47 -1.25 -4.37
N PHE A 86 2.10 -0.46 -5.39
CA PHE A 86 1.22 -0.92 -6.46
C PHE A 86 1.80 -2.13 -7.20
N ASN A 87 3.11 -2.13 -7.48
CA ASN A 87 3.79 -3.19 -8.21
C ASN A 87 3.74 -4.56 -7.49
N LEU A 88 3.44 -4.60 -6.19
CA LEU A 88 3.15 -5.85 -5.47
C LEU A 88 1.93 -6.60 -6.05
N ILE A 89 1.05 -5.92 -6.81
CA ILE A 89 -0.10 -6.54 -7.45
C ILE A 89 0.30 -7.56 -8.52
N TYR A 90 1.50 -7.43 -9.09
CA TYR A 90 2.01 -8.39 -10.07
C TYR A 90 2.55 -9.66 -9.41
N GLU A 91 2.90 -9.61 -8.13
CA GLU A 91 3.43 -10.73 -7.35
C GLU A 91 2.34 -11.68 -6.84
N ILE A 92 1.08 -11.22 -6.78
CA ILE A 92 -0.06 -12.01 -6.26
C ILE A 92 -0.77 -12.84 -7.35
N GLY A 93 -0.22 -12.90 -8.56
CA GLY A 93 -0.69 -13.78 -9.64
C GLY A 93 -2.13 -13.48 -10.09
N ALA A 94 -2.96 -14.52 -10.20
CA ALA A 94 -4.35 -14.40 -10.70
C ALA A 94 -5.28 -13.58 -9.78
N ILE A 95 -4.88 -13.33 -8.53
CA ILE A 95 -5.68 -12.53 -7.59
C ILE A 95 -5.77 -11.06 -8.04
N LYS A 96 -4.78 -10.57 -8.78
CA LYS A 96 -4.77 -9.21 -9.32
C LYS A 96 -6.04 -8.88 -10.11
N ASP A 97 -6.56 -9.86 -10.85
CA ASP A 97 -7.73 -9.67 -11.71
C ASP A 97 -8.97 -9.41 -10.84
N LEU A 98 -9.11 -10.12 -9.73
CA LEU A 98 -10.19 -9.91 -8.75
C LEU A 98 -10.09 -8.53 -8.08
N ILE A 99 -8.87 -8.13 -7.69
CA ILE A 99 -8.63 -6.81 -7.09
C ILE A 99 -8.91 -5.68 -8.09
N ALA A 100 -8.61 -5.88 -9.37
CA ALA A 100 -8.90 -4.90 -10.43
C ALA A 100 -10.39 -4.63 -10.60
N PHE A 101 -11.25 -5.61 -10.28
CA PHE A 101 -12.72 -5.45 -10.30
C PHE A 101 -13.29 -4.83 -9.03
N CYS A 102 -12.50 -4.66 -7.96
CA CYS A 102 -12.98 -4.00 -6.75
C CYS A 102 -13.36 -2.55 -7.05
N ILE A 103 -14.48 -2.12 -6.46
CA ILE A 103 -15.01 -0.76 -6.53
C ILE A 103 -15.16 -0.19 -5.13
N ASP A 104 -14.78 1.07 -4.97
CA ASP A 104 -14.97 1.80 -3.71
C ASP A 104 -16.46 2.11 -3.46
N LYS A 105 -16.79 2.62 -2.28
CA LYS A 105 -18.16 3.05 -1.93
C LYS A 105 -18.75 4.13 -2.86
N LYS A 106 -17.91 4.83 -3.62
CA LYS A 106 -18.27 5.85 -4.61
C LYS A 106 -18.26 5.31 -6.04
N LYS A 107 -18.20 3.99 -6.22
CA LYS A 107 -18.14 3.28 -7.52
C LYS A 107 -16.91 3.62 -8.36
N ASN A 108 -15.80 4.03 -7.74
CA ASN A 108 -14.51 4.18 -8.41
C ASN A 108 -13.73 2.86 -8.34
N ASN A 109 -13.18 2.43 -9.47
CA ASN A 109 -12.09 1.45 -9.49
C ASN A 109 -10.73 2.17 -9.48
N MET A 110 -9.63 1.41 -9.46
CA MET A 110 -8.27 1.96 -9.45
C MET A 110 -8.00 2.94 -10.61
N LEU A 111 -8.54 2.72 -11.81
CA LEU A 111 -8.34 3.62 -12.95
C LEU A 111 -8.98 5.00 -12.72
N HIS A 112 -10.18 5.03 -12.12
CA HIS A 112 -10.81 6.29 -11.71
C HIS A 112 -9.97 7.01 -10.65
N LEU A 113 -9.35 6.27 -9.71
CA LEU A 113 -8.49 6.84 -8.68
C LEU A 113 -7.16 7.37 -9.25
N ALA A 114 -6.58 6.67 -10.23
CA ALA A 114 -5.38 7.12 -10.94
C ALA A 114 -5.62 8.45 -11.67
N ALA A 115 -6.82 8.66 -12.22
CA ALA A 115 -7.20 9.90 -12.89
C ALA A 115 -7.48 11.09 -11.96
N LYS A 116 -7.63 10.84 -10.64
CA LYS A 116 -7.83 11.92 -9.66
C LYS A 116 -6.53 12.67 -9.42
N LEU A 117 -6.64 13.93 -9.01
CA LEU A 117 -5.51 14.76 -8.64
C LEU A 117 -4.70 14.11 -7.51
N ALA A 118 -3.38 14.00 -7.68
CA ALA A 118 -2.49 13.42 -6.69
C ALA A 118 -2.51 14.22 -5.36
N PRO A 119 -2.20 13.59 -4.22
CA PRO A 119 -2.08 14.28 -2.94
C PRO A 119 -0.99 15.35 -3.00
N SER A 120 -1.17 16.44 -2.25
CA SER A 120 -0.22 17.56 -2.21
C SER A 120 1.21 17.14 -1.86
N SER A 121 1.38 16.11 -1.03
CA SER A 121 2.69 15.54 -0.68
C SER A 121 3.45 14.97 -1.88
N ARG A 122 2.74 14.57 -2.93
CA ARG A 122 3.30 14.07 -4.19
C ARG A 122 3.36 15.14 -5.26
N LEU A 123 2.28 15.92 -5.34
CA LEU A 123 2.08 16.95 -6.36
C LEU A 123 3.07 18.12 -6.18
N ASN A 124 3.37 18.50 -4.93
CA ASN A 124 4.24 19.64 -4.61
C ASN A 124 5.72 19.29 -4.51
N ILE A 125 6.13 18.04 -4.82
CA ILE A 125 7.56 17.69 -4.88
C ILE A 125 8.25 18.49 -5.99
N ILE A 126 7.52 18.87 -7.03
CA ILE A 126 8.02 19.68 -8.14
C ILE A 126 7.06 20.86 -8.36
N SER A 127 7.61 22.05 -8.59
CA SER A 127 6.82 23.25 -8.87
C SER A 127 6.51 23.38 -10.37
N GLY A 128 5.26 23.72 -10.70
CA GLY A 128 4.82 24.03 -12.06
C GLY A 128 4.00 22.92 -12.71
N ALA A 129 2.86 23.28 -13.29
CA ALA A 129 1.87 22.34 -13.81
C ALA A 129 2.42 21.39 -14.89
N ALA A 130 3.30 21.88 -15.77
CA ALA A 130 3.90 21.05 -16.82
C ALA A 130 4.79 19.92 -16.23
N LEU A 131 5.60 20.23 -15.22
CA LEU A 131 6.47 19.25 -14.56
C LEU A 131 5.67 18.26 -13.69
N GLN A 132 4.59 18.73 -13.06
CA GLN A 132 3.66 17.88 -12.34
C GLN A 132 3.00 16.88 -13.30
N MET A 133 2.50 17.34 -14.44
CA MET A 133 1.92 16.48 -15.47
C MET A 133 2.95 15.51 -16.06
N GLN A 134 4.19 15.95 -16.31
CA GLN A 134 5.27 15.06 -16.76
C GLN A 134 5.52 13.92 -15.78
N ARG A 135 5.54 14.21 -14.48
CA ARG A 135 5.70 13.18 -13.44
C ARG A 135 4.52 12.24 -13.38
N GLU A 136 3.30 12.77 -13.51
CA GLU A 136 2.08 11.96 -13.60
C GLU A 136 2.08 11.04 -14.84
N LEU A 137 2.76 11.42 -15.92
CA LEU A 137 2.96 10.55 -17.08
C LEU A 137 4.05 9.49 -16.89
N LEU A 138 5.05 9.75 -16.06
CA LEU A 138 6.15 8.81 -15.81
C LEU A 138 5.66 7.61 -14.99
N TRP A 139 5.01 7.84 -13.85
CA TRP A 139 4.52 6.73 -13.01
C TRP A 139 3.44 5.87 -13.69
N PHE A 140 2.73 6.42 -14.69
CA PHE A 140 1.75 5.66 -15.46
C PHE A 140 2.40 4.68 -16.46
N LYS A 141 3.66 4.93 -16.85
CA LYS A 141 4.38 4.16 -17.87
C LYS A 141 5.31 3.09 -17.32
N GLU A 142 5.60 3.12 -16.02
CA GLU A 142 6.35 2.05 -15.33
C GLU A 142 5.44 0.82 -15.16
#